data_AF-A0A9K3PID8-F1
#
_entry.id   AF-A0A9K3PID8-F1
#
_cell.length_a   1.000
_cell.length_b   1.000
_cell.length_c   1.000
_cell.angle_alpha   90.00
_cell.angle_beta   90.00
_cell.angle_gamma   90.00
#
_symmetry.space_group_name_H-M   'P 1'
#
loop_
_entity.id
_entity.type
_entity.pdbx_description
1 polymer ?
#
loop_
_entity_poly.entity_id
_entity_poly.type
_entity_poly.pdbx_seq_one_letter_code
_entity_poly.pdbx_strand_id
1 'polypeptide(L)'
;MIYPRICFPFSITVVAVATITALHPMSLAAAFVHQASGPSTYKVFRQTGSSFGDFRSHYKHNPTILLRNQQSELEAEKSTIAFALDFGGQSIQVELSSSTDIPSTVQHILSQVGYQYNPQDIERVLQQTWDSATLGDRSTAATGSSPPSYNGPTPPPNSSWDAECSIELPSGLVVELGPSTIGEAAGLGLFVRRTTSSNGPVLQTQGSAFCGYGPCEMISDSLEGLSDYQRQRTFEFVLPDSLESYVWFDGKLVTVWDAMKQSQATSVRSHTLDQNKEGELFLTPDVSSPCYLIPPTQPLDPQSITIQTIGHMCNDLAGGMVLSKEEYDAASDANNLLVLVPRVVVRENGMLEPSGMPILTLAKTIVVANTDYAMEVGLRYGHAYWRNEV
;
A
#
# COMPACT_ATOMS: atom_id res chain seq x y z
N MET A 1 45.74 2.59 -38.92
CA MET A 1 44.57 1.85 -39.44
C MET A 1 43.44 2.11 -38.44
N ILE A 2 42.53 3.02 -38.79
CA ILE A 2 41.49 3.57 -37.91
C ILE A 2 40.17 2.90 -38.28
N TYR A 3 39.49 2.27 -37.31
CA TYR A 3 38.12 1.79 -37.49
C TYR A 3 37.13 2.92 -37.21
N PRO A 4 36.11 3.17 -38.06
CA PRO A 4 35.01 4.04 -37.68
C PRO A 4 34.00 3.24 -36.84
N ARG A 5 33.72 3.69 -35.61
CA ARG A 5 32.50 3.35 -34.87
C ARG A 5 31.39 4.26 -35.40
N ILE A 6 30.41 3.68 -36.09
CA ILE A 6 29.15 4.34 -36.40
C ILE A 6 28.18 3.98 -35.27
N CYS A 7 27.90 4.93 -34.38
CA CYS A 7 26.81 4.81 -33.41
C CYS A 7 25.55 5.44 -34.04
N PHE A 8 24.45 4.68 -34.13
CA PHE A 8 23.14 5.25 -34.42
C PHE A 8 22.42 5.54 -33.09
N PRO A 9 21.93 6.77 -32.86
CA PRO A 9 21.03 7.02 -31.74
C PRO A 9 19.66 6.43 -32.06
N PHE A 10 19.13 5.61 -31.14
CA PHE A 10 17.71 5.24 -31.14
C PHE A 10 16.95 6.30 -30.36
N SER A 11 15.95 6.93 -31.00
CA SER A 11 14.90 7.68 -30.30
C SER A 11 13.64 6.83 -30.29
N ILE A 12 13.07 6.63 -29.09
CA ILE A 12 11.78 5.98 -28.89
C ILE A 12 10.72 7.09 -28.86
N THR A 13 9.74 7.03 -29.76
CA THR A 13 8.58 7.93 -29.78
C THR A 13 7.33 7.12 -29.50
N VAL A 14 6.62 7.45 -28.42
CA VAL A 14 5.35 6.82 -28.05
C VAL A 14 4.21 7.66 -28.60
N VAL A 15 3.29 7.06 -29.35
CA VAL A 15 2.07 7.73 -29.86
C VAL A 15 0.85 6.98 -29.33
N ALA A 16 -0.01 7.70 -28.61
CA ALA A 16 -1.30 7.20 -28.13
C ALA A 16 -2.45 7.79 -28.96
N VAL A 17 -3.42 6.97 -29.34
CA VAL A 17 -4.68 7.38 -29.99
C VAL A 17 -5.83 7.00 -29.07
N ALA A 18 -6.60 7.98 -28.61
CA ALA A 18 -7.76 7.77 -27.74
C ALA A 18 -9.07 7.97 -28.52
N THR A 19 -10.03 7.06 -28.32
CA THR A 19 -11.41 7.22 -28.77
C THR A 19 -12.24 7.74 -27.60
N ILE A 20 -12.98 8.82 -27.80
CA ILE A 20 -13.79 9.47 -26.76
C ILE A 20 -15.17 8.79 -26.70
N THR A 21 -15.56 8.34 -25.50
CA THR A 21 -16.93 7.90 -25.20
C THR A 21 -17.59 8.94 -24.31
N ALA A 22 -18.78 9.40 -24.69
CA ALA A 22 -19.52 10.44 -23.97
C ALA A 22 -19.99 9.97 -22.58
N LEU A 23 -19.80 10.83 -21.58
CA LEU A 23 -20.20 10.63 -20.18
C LEU A 23 -21.62 11.16 -19.91
N HIS A 24 -22.43 10.31 -19.25
CA HIS A 24 -23.70 10.56 -18.52
C HIS A 24 -25.00 10.83 -19.32
N PRO A 25 -26.17 10.32 -18.82
CA PRO A 25 -26.92 11.01 -17.75
C PRO A 25 -27.62 10.14 -16.68
N MET A 26 -27.56 10.63 -15.43
CA MET A 26 -28.59 10.83 -14.38
C MET A 26 -29.64 9.77 -13.99
N SER A 27 -29.86 9.64 -12.67
CA SER A 27 -31.09 9.10 -12.06
C SER A 27 -32.23 10.13 -12.05
N LEU A 28 -33.39 9.80 -12.64
CA LEU A 28 -34.74 9.95 -12.04
C LEU A 28 -35.91 9.55 -12.98
N ALA A 29 -36.81 8.73 -12.42
CA ALA A 29 -38.27 8.59 -12.62
C ALA A 29 -38.91 8.02 -13.93
N ALA A 30 -39.62 6.89 -13.71
CA ALA A 30 -40.89 6.41 -14.28
C ALA A 30 -41.07 6.18 -15.80
N ALA A 31 -41.31 4.91 -16.20
CA ALA A 31 -42.57 4.43 -16.80
C ALA A 31 -42.48 2.97 -17.34
N PHE A 32 -43.45 2.15 -16.90
CA PHE A 32 -44.05 0.93 -17.46
C PHE A 32 -43.28 -0.10 -18.33
N VAL A 33 -43.20 -1.31 -17.76
CA VAL A 33 -43.45 -2.68 -18.28
C VAL A 33 -43.75 -2.86 -19.78
N HIS A 34 -42.98 -3.72 -20.46
CA HIS A 34 -43.50 -4.94 -21.12
C HIS A 34 -42.43 -5.99 -21.37
N GLN A 35 -42.73 -7.23 -20.95
CA GLN A 35 -42.00 -8.46 -21.20
C GLN A 35 -42.32 -9.00 -22.60
N ALA A 36 -41.32 -9.46 -23.36
CA ALA A 36 -41.47 -10.57 -24.32
C ALA A 36 -40.12 -11.13 -24.82
N SER A 37 -39.91 -12.42 -24.49
CA SER A 37 -39.25 -13.48 -25.28
C SER A 37 -37.78 -13.37 -25.73
N GLY A 38 -36.94 -14.23 -25.14
CA GLY A 38 -36.10 -15.17 -25.89
C GLY A 38 -34.77 -14.68 -26.48
N PRO A 39 -33.87 -15.61 -26.89
CA PRO A 39 -32.45 -15.54 -26.56
C PRO A 39 -31.51 -15.16 -27.72
N SER A 40 -30.24 -14.98 -27.36
CA SER A 40 -29.01 -14.99 -28.17
C SER A 40 -28.57 -13.72 -28.94
N THR A 41 -27.33 -13.32 -28.60
CA THR A 41 -26.31 -12.61 -29.40
C THR A 41 -26.60 -11.22 -29.95
N TYR A 42 -25.75 -10.25 -29.56
CA TYR A 42 -25.45 -9.07 -30.35
C TYR A 42 -23.94 -8.93 -30.57
N LYS A 43 -23.53 -8.99 -31.84
CA LYS A 43 -22.28 -8.43 -32.35
C LYS A 43 -22.51 -6.94 -32.60
N VAL A 44 -21.55 -6.10 -32.23
CA VAL A 44 -21.51 -4.71 -32.70
C VAL A 44 -20.30 -4.57 -33.63
N PHE A 45 -20.57 -4.32 -34.91
CA PHE A 45 -19.59 -3.75 -35.84
C PHE A 45 -19.69 -2.24 -35.76
N ARG A 46 -18.54 -1.55 -35.73
CA ARG A 46 -18.47 -0.13 -36.05
C ARG A 46 -17.49 0.08 -37.20
N GLN A 47 -18.05 0.51 -38.33
CA GLN A 47 -17.36 0.91 -39.53
C GLN A 47 -17.08 2.42 -39.45
N THR A 48 -15.82 2.82 -39.58
CA THR A 48 -15.45 4.18 -40.00
C THR A 48 -14.29 4.05 -40.98
N GLY A 49 -14.61 4.19 -42.27
CA GLY A 49 -13.62 4.31 -43.32
C GLY A 49 -13.36 5.78 -43.66
N SER A 50 -12.09 6.14 -43.80
CA SER A 50 -11.61 6.92 -44.94
C SER A 50 -10.11 6.64 -45.13
N SER A 51 -9.80 6.36 -46.38
CA SER A 51 -8.52 6.03 -47.01
C SER A 51 -7.34 6.93 -46.62
N PHE A 52 -6.19 6.31 -46.27
CA PHE A 52 -4.86 6.83 -46.59
C PHE A 52 -3.99 5.69 -47.12
N GLY A 53 -3.21 6.02 -48.17
CA GLY A 53 -2.61 5.08 -49.11
C GLY A 53 -1.50 4.19 -48.57
N ASP A 54 -1.23 3.18 -49.40
CA ASP A 54 -0.17 2.20 -49.32
C ASP A 54 1.21 2.88 -49.24
N PHE A 55 1.80 2.94 -48.04
CA PHE A 55 3.20 3.33 -47.83
C PHE A 55 4.07 2.09 -47.64
N ARG A 56 4.22 1.29 -48.70
CA ARG A 56 5.25 0.26 -48.81
C ARG A 56 6.49 0.81 -49.51
N SER A 57 7.30 1.58 -48.79
CA SER A 57 8.74 1.67 -49.04
C SER A 57 9.41 2.63 -48.07
N HIS A 58 10.48 2.16 -47.42
CA HIS A 58 11.49 2.93 -46.66
C HIS A 58 11.33 3.02 -45.14
N TYR A 59 11.49 1.88 -44.45
CA TYR A 59 12.22 1.86 -43.19
C TYR A 59 13.23 0.71 -43.20
N LYS A 60 14.53 1.08 -43.26
CA LYS A 60 15.64 0.19 -42.91
C LYS A 60 15.70 0.12 -41.38
N HIS A 61 15.85 -1.10 -40.88
CA HIS A 61 16.12 -1.55 -39.51
C HIS A 61 16.36 -0.46 -38.45
N ASN A 62 15.34 -0.23 -37.62
CA ASN A 62 15.47 0.12 -36.20
C ASN A 62 14.30 -0.57 -35.49
N PRO A 63 14.51 -1.52 -34.55
CA PRO A 63 13.41 -2.12 -33.80
C PRO A 63 12.76 -1.05 -32.91
N THR A 64 11.49 -0.74 -33.16
CA THR A 64 10.67 0.11 -32.30
C THR A 64 9.79 -0.80 -31.47
N ILE A 65 9.92 -0.77 -30.13
CA ILE A 65 9.01 -1.46 -29.22
C ILE A 65 7.75 -0.60 -29.08
N LEU A 66 6.61 -1.13 -29.49
CA LEU A 66 5.31 -0.47 -29.35
C LEU A 66 4.59 -1.06 -28.14
N LEU A 67 4.28 -0.23 -27.15
CA LEU A 67 3.51 -0.62 -25.96
C LEU A 67 2.03 -0.38 -26.20
N ARG A 68 1.18 -1.39 -25.94
CA ARG A 68 -0.27 -1.23 -25.83
C ARG A 68 -0.73 -1.75 -24.48
N ASN A 69 -1.26 -0.84 -23.66
CA ASN A 69 -1.87 -1.18 -22.39
C ASN A 69 -3.34 -1.58 -22.62
N GLN A 70 -3.74 -2.76 -22.16
CA GLN A 70 -5.13 -3.19 -22.11
C GLN A 70 -5.46 -3.52 -20.66
N GLN A 71 -6.26 -2.68 -20.02
CA GLN A 71 -6.74 -2.91 -18.66
C GLN A 71 -8.13 -3.55 -18.75
N SER A 72 -8.24 -4.82 -18.37
CA SER A 72 -9.53 -5.50 -18.20
C SER A 72 -10.06 -5.29 -16.77
N GLU A 73 -11.38 -5.25 -16.62
CA GLU A 73 -12.08 -5.07 -15.34
C GLU A 73 -11.55 -6.05 -14.26
N LEU A 74 -11.20 -5.50 -13.09
CA LEU A 74 -10.55 -6.19 -11.98
C LEU A 74 -11.56 -7.03 -11.18
N GLU A 75 -11.42 -8.36 -11.22
CA GLU A 75 -11.87 -9.26 -10.15
C GLU A 75 -10.71 -9.49 -9.16
N ALA A 76 -11.00 -9.46 -7.85
CA ALA A 76 -10.05 -9.26 -6.76
C ALA A 76 -9.10 -10.43 -6.42
N GLU A 77 -8.89 -11.42 -7.30
CA GLU A 77 -8.19 -12.66 -6.91
C GLU A 77 -6.70 -12.76 -7.27
N LYS A 78 -6.11 -11.78 -7.97
CA LYS A 78 -4.66 -11.54 -8.06
C LYS A 78 -4.45 -10.30 -8.91
N SER A 79 -3.84 -9.26 -8.34
CA SER A 79 -3.52 -8.05 -9.08
C SER A 79 -2.35 -8.30 -10.04
N THR A 80 -2.58 -8.98 -11.15
CA THR A 80 -1.60 -9.14 -12.23
C THR A 80 -1.67 -7.96 -13.18
N ILE A 81 -0.51 -7.44 -13.59
CA ILE A 81 -0.40 -6.42 -14.63
C ILE A 81 -0.03 -7.11 -15.92
N ALA A 82 -0.94 -7.06 -16.89
CA ALA A 82 -0.75 -7.64 -18.21
C ALA A 82 -0.41 -6.55 -19.24
N PHE A 83 0.60 -6.76 -20.07
CA PHE A 83 0.92 -5.88 -21.19
C PHE A 83 1.58 -6.62 -22.35
N ALA A 84 1.45 -6.04 -23.54
CA ALA A 84 2.02 -6.57 -24.76
C ALA A 84 3.33 -5.86 -25.12
N LEU A 85 4.40 -6.62 -25.34
CA LEU A 85 5.67 -6.14 -25.89
C LEU A 85 5.76 -6.50 -27.37
N ASP A 86 6.06 -5.53 -28.24
CA ASP A 86 6.30 -5.76 -29.68
C ASP A 86 7.79 -5.75 -30.00
N PHE A 87 8.26 -6.80 -30.68
CA PHE A 87 9.64 -7.00 -31.10
C PHE A 87 9.80 -6.87 -32.63
N GLY A 88 9.02 -6.03 -33.29
CA GLY A 88 9.16 -5.76 -34.72
C GLY A 88 8.65 -6.90 -35.60
N GLY A 89 7.49 -7.45 -35.24
CA GLY A 89 6.81 -8.53 -35.97
C GLY A 89 6.37 -9.71 -35.11
N GLN A 90 6.80 -9.75 -33.85
CA GLN A 90 6.34 -10.70 -32.85
C GLN A 90 5.90 -9.93 -31.60
N SER A 91 4.67 -10.17 -31.15
CA SER A 91 4.15 -9.60 -29.91
C SER A 91 4.09 -10.67 -28.83
N ILE A 92 4.63 -10.37 -27.65
CA ILE A 92 4.62 -11.25 -26.48
C ILE A 92 3.72 -10.62 -25.41
N GLN A 93 2.76 -11.40 -24.91
CA GLN A 93 1.99 -11.05 -23.72
C GLN A 93 2.81 -11.36 -22.48
N VAL A 94 2.90 -10.38 -21.59
CA VAL A 94 3.62 -10.47 -20.33
C VAL A 94 2.64 -10.20 -19.21
N GLU A 95 2.64 -11.06 -18.21
CA GLU A 95 1.89 -10.89 -16.97
C GLU A 95 2.87 -10.86 -15.81
N LEU A 96 2.84 -9.78 -15.03
CA LEU A 96 3.65 -9.64 -13.82
C LEU A 96 2.72 -9.61 -12.61
N SER A 97 3.02 -10.39 -11.59
CA SER A 97 2.34 -10.30 -10.28
C SER A 97 3.12 -9.43 -9.31
N SER A 98 4.44 -9.29 -9.51
CA SER A 98 5.32 -8.40 -8.77
C SER A 98 6.53 -7.96 -9.60
N SER A 99 7.26 -6.95 -9.13
CA SER A 99 8.56 -6.58 -9.73
C SER A 99 9.62 -7.68 -9.60
N THR A 100 9.49 -8.60 -8.63
CA THR A 100 10.44 -9.71 -8.46
C THR A 100 10.32 -10.77 -9.57
N ASP A 101 9.21 -10.75 -10.32
CA ASP A 101 8.98 -11.66 -11.45
C ASP A 101 9.70 -11.21 -12.73
N ILE A 102 10.25 -9.98 -12.75
CA ILE A 102 10.88 -9.40 -13.94
C ILE A 102 12.08 -10.24 -14.43
N PRO A 103 13.05 -10.67 -13.60
CA PRO A 103 14.21 -11.42 -14.08
C PRO A 103 13.86 -12.75 -14.76
N SER A 104 12.90 -13.51 -14.20
CA SER A 104 12.44 -14.77 -14.80
C SER A 104 11.65 -14.52 -16.09
N THR A 105 10.85 -13.45 -16.13
CA THR A 105 10.10 -13.01 -17.31
C THR A 105 11.04 -12.60 -18.45
N VAL A 106 12.14 -11.90 -18.18
CA VAL A 106 13.16 -11.56 -19.19
C VAL A 106 13.73 -12.81 -19.86
N GLN A 107 14.06 -13.84 -19.07
CA GLN A 107 14.56 -15.11 -19.62
C GLN A 107 13.52 -15.81 -20.50
N HIS A 108 12.25 -15.77 -20.08
CA HIS A 108 11.15 -16.32 -20.87
C HIS A 108 11.00 -15.59 -22.21
N ILE A 109 11.00 -14.25 -22.20
CA ILE A 109 10.92 -13.43 -23.41
C ILE A 109 12.09 -13.76 -24.36
N LEU A 110 13.32 -13.79 -23.86
CA LEU A 110 14.51 -14.08 -24.68
C LEU A 110 14.44 -15.46 -25.34
N SER A 111 13.84 -16.45 -24.68
CA SER A 111 13.61 -17.77 -25.27
C SER A 111 12.63 -17.75 -26.45
N GLN A 112 11.72 -16.78 -26.49
CA GLN A 112 10.69 -16.66 -27.52
C GLN A 112 11.10 -15.79 -28.72
N VAL A 113 11.83 -14.69 -28.51
CA VAL A 113 12.27 -13.76 -29.58
C VAL A 113 13.73 -13.94 -30.00
N GLY A 114 14.46 -14.85 -29.35
CA GLY A 114 15.87 -15.14 -29.57
C GLY A 114 16.84 -14.16 -28.89
N TYR A 115 18.09 -14.59 -28.72
CA TYR A 115 19.17 -13.86 -28.02
C TYR A 115 19.72 -12.61 -28.75
N GLN A 116 18.99 -12.09 -29.74
CA GLN A 116 19.36 -10.90 -30.48
C GLN A 116 19.04 -9.59 -29.75
N TYR A 117 18.27 -9.66 -28.66
CA TYR A 117 17.94 -8.52 -27.79
C TYR A 117 18.77 -8.54 -26.51
N ASN A 118 19.14 -7.35 -26.02
CA ASN A 118 19.89 -7.22 -24.77
C ASN A 118 18.95 -7.46 -23.57
N PRO A 119 19.24 -8.42 -22.66
CA PRO A 119 18.44 -8.66 -21.46
C PRO A 119 18.21 -7.41 -20.63
N GLN A 120 19.21 -6.54 -20.52
CA GLN A 120 19.14 -5.32 -19.70
C GLN A 120 18.13 -4.31 -20.24
N ASP A 121 17.95 -4.25 -21.57
CA ASP A 121 16.96 -3.36 -22.18
C ASP A 121 15.53 -3.87 -21.96
N ILE A 122 15.32 -5.19 -22.03
CA ILE A 122 14.02 -5.80 -21.73
C ILE A 122 13.68 -5.61 -20.26
N GLU A 123 14.62 -5.91 -19.36
CA GLU A 123 14.46 -5.70 -17.92
C GLU A 123 14.09 -4.25 -17.59
N ARG A 124 14.81 -3.29 -18.17
CA ARG A 124 14.51 -1.86 -18.02
C ARG A 124 13.12 -1.49 -18.50
N VAL A 125 12.67 -2.00 -19.65
CA VAL A 125 11.32 -1.73 -20.17
C VAL A 125 10.24 -2.35 -19.29
N LEU A 126 10.44 -3.59 -18.82
CA LEU A 126 9.53 -4.26 -17.89
C LEU A 126 9.42 -3.50 -16.58
N GLN A 127 10.55 -3.07 -16.00
CA GLN A 127 10.57 -2.29 -14.78
C GLN A 127 9.87 -0.94 -14.96
N GLN A 128 10.18 -0.22 -16.04
CA GLN A 128 9.51 1.04 -16.36
C GLN A 128 7.99 0.88 -16.54
N THR A 129 7.56 -0.21 -17.19
CA THR A 129 6.13 -0.49 -17.42
C THR A 129 5.43 -0.86 -16.11
N TRP A 130 6.07 -1.69 -15.29
CA TRP A 130 5.60 -2.04 -13.95
C TRP A 130 5.47 -0.79 -13.09
N ASP A 131 6.49 0.05 -13.07
CA ASP A 131 6.51 1.31 -12.33
C ASP A 131 5.40 2.24 -12.84
N SER A 132 5.26 2.45 -14.16
CA SER A 132 4.17 3.28 -14.70
C SER A 132 2.77 2.75 -14.35
N ALA A 133 2.58 1.43 -14.33
CA ALA A 133 1.29 0.81 -14.06
C ALA A 133 0.95 0.75 -12.55
N THR A 134 1.95 0.62 -11.68
CA THR A 134 1.77 0.57 -10.22
C THR A 134 1.88 1.94 -9.55
N LEU A 135 2.67 2.84 -10.12
CA LEU A 135 2.94 4.18 -9.59
C LEU A 135 2.09 5.27 -10.25
N GLY A 136 1.39 4.93 -11.34
CA GLY A 136 0.63 5.87 -12.16
C GLY A 136 1.54 6.65 -13.12
N ASP A 137 1.21 6.63 -14.41
CA ASP A 137 1.91 7.41 -15.43
C ASP A 137 1.71 8.92 -15.17
N ARG A 138 2.81 9.64 -14.92
CA ARG A 138 2.82 11.08 -14.57
C ARG A 138 2.23 12.00 -15.66
N SER A 139 1.94 11.50 -16.87
CA SER A 139 1.46 12.35 -17.98
C SER A 139 0.02 12.13 -18.45
N THR A 140 -0.72 11.15 -17.91
CA THR A 140 -2.13 10.93 -18.29
C THR A 140 -3.07 11.08 -17.09
N ALA A 141 -2.98 12.23 -16.43
CA ALA A 141 -4.02 12.70 -15.52
C ALA A 141 -5.25 13.13 -16.33
N ALA A 142 -6.21 12.21 -16.51
CA ALA A 142 -7.56 12.61 -16.85
C ALA A 142 -8.64 11.96 -15.99
N THR A 143 -8.41 10.80 -15.34
CA THR A 143 -9.38 10.23 -14.37
C THR A 143 -8.79 9.38 -13.23
N GLY A 144 -7.46 9.21 -13.10
CA GLY A 144 -6.83 8.38 -12.05
C GLY A 144 -5.63 9.10 -11.43
N SER A 145 -5.75 9.49 -10.16
CA SER A 145 -4.72 10.20 -9.41
C SER A 145 -3.53 9.28 -9.12
N SER A 146 -2.32 9.66 -9.56
CA SER A 146 -1.06 9.14 -9.00
C SER A 146 -1.16 9.11 -7.47
N PRO A 147 -0.62 8.09 -6.78
CA PRO A 147 -0.60 8.11 -5.33
C PRO A 147 0.04 9.40 -4.83
N PRO A 148 -0.50 10.03 -3.78
CA PRO A 148 -0.01 11.30 -3.30
C PRO A 148 1.44 11.16 -2.84
N SER A 149 2.26 12.16 -3.16
CA SER A 149 3.58 12.27 -2.52
C SER A 149 3.38 12.56 -1.04
N TYR A 150 4.13 11.85 -0.20
CA TYR A 150 4.12 12.12 1.21
C TYR A 150 4.85 13.43 1.49
N ASN A 151 4.19 14.32 2.23
CA ASN A 151 4.71 15.62 2.65
C ASN A 151 4.41 15.78 4.15
N GLY A 152 4.97 14.88 4.96
CA GLY A 152 4.83 14.95 6.41
C GLY A 152 5.60 16.13 7.03
N PRO A 153 5.37 16.42 8.32
CA PRO A 153 6.13 17.42 9.04
C PRO A 153 7.64 17.15 8.97
N THR A 154 8.43 18.17 8.68
CA THR A 154 9.90 18.07 8.66
C THR A 154 10.50 18.89 9.80
N PRO A 155 11.67 18.51 10.31
CA PRO A 155 12.43 19.36 11.22
C PRO A 155 12.70 20.75 10.60
N PRO A 156 12.88 21.80 11.40
CA PRO A 156 13.20 23.14 10.89
C PRO A 156 14.45 23.12 9.99
N PRO A 157 14.46 23.83 8.84
CA PRO A 157 15.55 23.80 7.85
C PRO A 157 16.96 24.18 8.36
N ASN A 158 17.05 24.77 9.55
CA ASN A 158 18.30 25.19 10.19
C ASN A 158 18.56 24.46 11.52
N SER A 159 17.77 23.44 11.84
CA SER A 159 18.08 22.56 12.97
C SER A 159 19.24 21.65 12.58
N SER A 160 20.19 21.46 13.49
CA SER A 160 21.14 20.35 13.40
C SER A 160 20.35 19.07 13.66
N TRP A 161 19.68 18.58 12.62
CA TRP A 161 18.98 17.32 12.67
C TRP A 161 19.99 16.18 12.69
N ASP A 162 20.27 15.70 13.90
CA ASP A 162 21.04 14.48 14.11
C ASP A 162 20.07 13.40 14.58
N ALA A 163 19.84 12.40 13.72
CA ALA A 163 18.99 11.28 14.08
C ALA A 163 19.65 10.48 15.22
N GLU A 164 18.88 10.19 16.26
CA GLU A 164 19.28 9.33 17.39
C GLU A 164 19.53 7.88 16.94
N CYS A 165 18.77 7.46 15.92
CA CYS A 165 18.88 6.14 15.31
C CYS A 165 18.47 6.24 13.83
N SER A 166 19.09 5.42 12.97
CA SER A 166 18.79 5.34 11.55
C SER A 166 18.84 3.89 11.08
N ILE A 167 17.77 3.43 10.43
CA ILE A 167 17.61 2.07 9.93
C ILE A 167 17.25 2.13 8.44
N GLU A 168 18.13 1.63 7.58
CA GLU A 168 17.83 1.47 6.15
C GLU A 168 17.00 0.20 5.92
N LEU A 169 15.86 0.36 5.23
CA LEU A 169 14.95 -0.71 4.88
C LEU A 169 15.24 -1.23 3.46
N PRO A 170 15.00 -2.53 3.19
CA PRO A 170 15.10 -3.08 1.84
C PRO A 170 14.22 -2.40 0.80
N SER A 171 13.17 -1.69 1.23
CA SER A 171 12.29 -0.90 0.36
C SER A 171 12.96 0.34 -0.25
N GLY A 172 14.18 0.69 0.17
CA GLY A 172 14.84 1.95 -0.19
C GLY A 172 14.40 3.13 0.66
N LEU A 173 13.76 2.87 1.80
CA LEU A 173 13.49 3.87 2.83
C LEU A 173 14.58 3.85 3.89
N VAL A 174 14.81 5.01 4.50
CA VAL A 174 15.53 5.14 5.76
C VAL A 174 14.52 5.62 6.79
N VAL A 175 14.44 4.87 7.88
CA VAL A 175 13.61 5.19 9.04
C VAL A 175 14.51 5.73 10.13
N GLU A 176 14.18 6.91 10.64
CA GLU A 176 15.02 7.67 11.57
C GLU A 176 14.24 8.03 12.83
N LEU A 177 14.94 8.09 13.96
CA LEU A 177 14.41 8.64 15.20
C LEU A 177 15.05 9.98 15.47
N GLY A 178 14.24 10.94 15.90
CA GLY A 178 14.75 12.22 16.40
C GLY A 178 13.65 13.01 17.09
N PRO A 179 13.95 14.23 17.55
CA PRO A 179 12.97 15.07 18.24
C PRO A 179 11.69 15.27 17.40
N SER A 180 10.54 15.00 18.00
CA SER A 180 9.25 15.11 17.32
C SER A 180 8.93 16.57 16.93
N THR A 181 8.25 16.74 15.80
CA THR A 181 7.83 18.05 15.28
C THR A 181 6.61 18.63 16.00
N ILE A 182 5.88 17.83 16.79
CA ILE A 182 4.71 18.30 17.54
C ILE A 182 5.08 18.98 18.87
N GLY A 183 6.36 18.97 19.26
CA GLY A 183 6.91 19.72 20.39
C GLY A 183 7.74 18.87 21.36
N GLU A 184 8.49 19.54 22.24
CA GLU A 184 9.43 18.90 23.17
C GLU A 184 8.76 17.86 24.10
N ALA A 185 7.50 18.08 24.48
CA ALA A 185 6.75 17.17 25.35
C ALA A 185 6.44 15.81 24.70
N ALA A 186 6.44 15.73 23.37
CA ALA A 186 6.23 14.46 22.65
C ALA A 186 7.48 13.58 22.60
N GLY A 187 8.65 14.12 22.97
CA GLY A 187 9.90 13.39 22.96
C GLY A 187 10.37 13.07 21.54
N LEU A 188 10.62 11.78 21.26
CA LEU A 188 11.08 11.32 19.96
C LEU A 188 9.91 10.99 19.04
N GLY A 189 10.08 11.26 17.76
CA GLY A 189 9.20 10.88 16.66
C GLY A 189 9.88 9.92 15.70
N LEU A 190 9.07 9.23 14.90
CA LEU A 190 9.53 8.38 13.81
C LEU A 190 9.54 9.18 12.51
N PHE A 191 10.64 9.14 11.76
CA PHE A 191 10.81 9.87 10.52
C PHE A 191 11.12 8.92 9.37
N VAL A 192 10.72 9.32 8.15
CA VAL A 192 11.02 8.59 6.93
C VAL A 192 11.64 9.50 5.87
N ARG A 193 12.64 8.97 5.18
CA ARG A 193 13.15 9.53 3.93
C ARG A 193 13.55 8.40 3.00
N ARG A 194 13.81 8.77 1.76
CA ARG A 194 14.35 7.88 0.75
C ARG A 194 15.87 7.70 0.93
N THR A 195 16.37 6.50 0.70
CA THR A 195 17.82 6.25 0.62
C THR A 195 18.42 6.89 -0.63
N THR A 196 19.64 7.41 -0.52
CA THR A 196 20.36 8.02 -1.66
C THR A 196 20.74 6.99 -2.72
N SER A 197 20.78 5.70 -2.36
CA SER A 197 21.09 4.59 -3.27
C SER A 197 19.90 4.18 -4.17
N SER A 198 18.69 4.65 -3.87
CA SER A 198 17.49 4.30 -4.63
C SER A 198 17.33 5.18 -5.88
N ASN A 199 17.00 4.56 -7.01
CA ASN A 199 16.70 5.26 -8.25
C ASN A 199 15.22 5.65 -8.29
N GLY A 200 14.93 6.94 -8.05
CA GLY A 200 13.58 7.48 -8.08
C GLY A 200 12.77 7.28 -6.79
N PRO A 201 11.55 7.82 -6.72
CA PRO A 201 10.70 7.78 -5.52
C PRO A 201 10.35 6.35 -5.10
N VAL A 202 10.15 6.15 -3.79
CA VAL A 202 9.73 4.86 -3.24
C VAL A 202 8.22 4.84 -3.04
N LEU A 203 7.52 3.91 -3.69
CA LEU A 203 6.12 3.64 -3.42
C LEU A 203 5.99 2.77 -2.19
N GLN A 204 5.04 3.13 -1.34
CA GLN A 204 4.58 2.24 -0.30
C GLN A 204 3.06 2.12 -0.38
N THR A 205 2.57 0.89 -0.35
CA THR A 205 1.15 0.59 -0.53
C THR A 205 0.44 0.48 0.82
N GLN A 206 -0.82 0.90 0.85
CA GLN A 206 -1.71 0.67 1.98
C GLN A 206 -1.68 -0.81 2.42
N GLY A 207 -1.68 -1.04 3.73
CA GLY A 207 -1.64 -2.37 4.34
C GLY A 207 -0.27 -3.04 4.35
N SER A 208 0.75 -2.45 3.71
CA SER A 208 2.13 -2.93 3.84
C SER A 208 2.62 -2.78 5.27
N ALA A 209 3.30 -3.80 5.79
CA ALA A 209 4.03 -3.69 7.05
C ALA A 209 5.13 -2.64 6.92
N PHE A 210 5.12 -1.69 7.85
CA PHE A 210 6.12 -0.62 7.92
C PHE A 210 7.19 -0.97 8.96
N CYS A 211 6.78 -1.25 10.20
CA CYS A 211 7.65 -1.67 11.28
C CYS A 211 6.86 -2.40 12.38
N GLY A 212 7.54 -3.06 13.30
CA GLY A 212 6.91 -3.59 14.51
C GLY A 212 6.69 -2.49 15.54
N TYR A 213 5.60 -2.59 16.30
CA TYR A 213 5.38 -1.72 17.45
C TYR A 213 6.32 -2.10 18.58
N GLY A 214 6.51 -3.40 18.82
CA GLY A 214 7.34 -3.97 19.87
C GLY A 214 6.56 -4.98 20.72
N PRO A 215 7.21 -5.61 21.71
CA PRO A 215 6.53 -6.51 22.63
C PRO A 215 5.59 -5.77 23.58
N CYS A 216 4.38 -6.28 23.68
CA CYS A 216 3.34 -5.86 24.60
C CYS A 216 2.96 -7.03 25.51
N GLU A 217 2.75 -6.74 26.78
CA GLU A 217 2.05 -7.63 27.69
C GLU A 217 0.55 -7.62 27.35
N MET A 218 -0.09 -8.78 27.49
CA MET A 218 -1.53 -8.91 27.31
C MET A 218 -2.19 -9.04 28.68
N ILE A 219 -3.04 -8.07 29.04
CA ILE A 219 -3.80 -8.08 30.30
C ILE A 219 -5.29 -8.12 30.00
N SER A 220 -6.03 -8.99 30.69
CA SER A 220 -7.46 -9.22 30.47
C SER A 220 -8.39 -8.58 31.51
N ASP A 221 -7.84 -8.02 32.60
CA ASP A 221 -8.64 -7.80 33.81
C ASP A 221 -8.75 -6.33 34.23
N SER A 222 -7.65 -5.55 34.20
CA SER A 222 -7.65 -4.15 34.65
C SER A 222 -6.45 -3.35 34.14
N LEU A 223 -6.63 -2.04 33.99
CA LEU A 223 -5.58 -1.05 33.72
C LEU A 223 -5.05 -0.36 35.00
N GLU A 224 -5.54 -0.76 36.17
CA GLU A 224 -5.07 -0.24 37.45
C GLU A 224 -3.59 -0.58 37.68
N GLY A 225 -2.83 0.39 38.19
CA GLY A 225 -1.41 0.19 38.53
C GLY A 225 -0.43 0.37 37.37
N LEU A 226 -0.89 0.62 36.14
CA LEU A 226 -0.02 0.97 35.01
C LEU A 226 0.70 2.31 35.25
N SER A 227 1.89 2.50 34.66
CA SER A 227 2.54 3.80 34.64
C SER A 227 1.82 4.76 33.68
N ASP A 228 2.07 6.08 33.80
CA ASP A 228 1.53 7.05 32.84
C ASP A 228 1.99 6.73 31.42
N TYR A 229 3.27 6.37 31.26
CA TYR A 229 3.84 5.93 29.99
C TYR A 229 3.07 4.74 29.39
N GLN A 230 2.74 3.74 30.20
CA GLN A 230 1.97 2.58 29.74
C GLN A 230 0.53 2.96 29.40
N ARG A 231 -0.16 3.74 30.24
CA ARG A 231 -1.55 4.15 29.98
C ARG A 231 -1.68 4.87 28.64
N GLN A 232 -0.80 5.83 28.37
CA GLN A 232 -0.77 6.64 27.14
C GLN A 232 -0.42 5.87 25.86
N ARG A 233 -0.04 4.59 25.98
CA ARG A 233 0.37 3.73 24.85
C ARG A 233 -0.28 2.35 24.88
N THR A 234 -1.13 2.10 25.86
CA THR A 234 -1.95 0.89 25.95
C THR A 234 -3.11 1.05 25.00
N PHE A 235 -3.45 -0.01 24.28
CA PHE A 235 -4.63 -0.04 23.44
C PHE A 235 -5.41 -1.32 23.66
N GLU A 236 -6.72 -1.22 23.50
CA GLU A 236 -7.62 -2.35 23.65
C GLU A 236 -7.69 -3.12 22.32
N PHE A 237 -7.61 -4.45 22.41
CA PHE A 237 -7.90 -5.35 21.30
C PHE A 237 -9.42 -5.43 21.11
N VAL A 238 -9.95 -4.41 20.43
CA VAL A 238 -11.35 -4.36 20.00
C VAL A 238 -11.38 -4.27 18.49
N LEU A 239 -11.99 -5.27 17.88
CA LEU A 239 -12.28 -5.28 16.47
C LEU A 239 -13.68 -4.67 16.30
N PRO A 240 -13.91 -3.81 15.29
CA PRO A 240 -15.25 -3.40 14.91
C PRO A 240 -16.19 -4.59 14.72
N ASP A 241 -17.52 -4.35 14.77
CA ASP A 241 -18.57 -5.37 14.64
C ASP A 241 -18.63 -6.03 13.24
N SER A 242 -17.52 -6.62 12.79
CA SER A 242 -17.31 -7.15 11.45
C SER A 242 -16.10 -8.09 11.41
N LEU A 243 -16.31 -9.24 10.78
CA LEU A 243 -15.25 -10.18 10.44
C LEU A 243 -14.30 -9.66 9.34
N GLU A 244 -14.64 -8.54 8.69
CA GLU A 244 -13.81 -7.86 7.68
C GLU A 244 -12.71 -6.98 8.29
N SER A 245 -12.65 -6.90 9.62
CA SER A 245 -11.57 -6.21 10.33
C SER A 245 -10.22 -6.85 9.99
N TYR A 246 -9.20 -6.02 9.76
CA TYR A 246 -7.87 -6.51 9.38
C TYR A 246 -7.01 -6.86 10.60
N VAL A 247 -6.31 -8.00 10.49
CA VAL A 247 -5.32 -8.49 11.46
C VAL A 247 -4.07 -8.96 10.74
N TRP A 248 -2.94 -8.98 11.45
CA TRP A 248 -1.73 -9.58 10.91
C TRP A 248 -1.65 -11.05 11.32
N PHE A 249 -1.74 -11.94 10.35
CA PHE A 249 -1.74 -13.39 10.56
C PHE A 249 -0.82 -14.06 9.54
N ASP A 250 0.02 -15.00 10.01
CA ASP A 250 0.99 -15.75 9.19
C ASP A 250 1.80 -14.90 8.20
N GLY A 251 2.29 -13.74 8.68
CA GLY A 251 3.15 -12.86 7.89
C GLY A 251 2.42 -12.00 6.86
N LYS A 252 1.08 -11.93 6.90
CA LYS A 252 0.27 -11.16 5.95
C LYS A 252 -0.84 -10.38 6.65
N LEU A 253 -1.27 -9.29 6.03
CA LEU A 253 -2.49 -8.58 6.40
C LEU A 253 -3.68 -9.33 5.79
N VAL A 254 -4.61 -9.79 6.63
CA VAL A 254 -5.81 -10.53 6.22
C VAL A 254 -7.00 -10.06 7.05
N THR A 255 -8.21 -10.39 6.62
CA THR A 255 -9.39 -10.18 7.47
C THR A 255 -9.42 -11.22 8.60
N VAL A 256 -10.15 -10.92 9.68
CA VAL A 256 -10.37 -11.88 10.77
C VAL A 256 -11.05 -13.13 10.21
N TRP A 257 -11.99 -12.99 9.28
CA TRP A 257 -12.63 -14.13 8.62
C TRP A 257 -11.62 -15.05 7.94
N ASP A 258 -10.69 -14.49 7.17
CA ASP A 258 -9.68 -15.26 6.47
C ASP A 258 -8.70 -15.93 7.43
N ALA A 259 -8.29 -15.24 8.50
CA ALA A 259 -7.47 -15.83 9.55
C ALA A 259 -8.19 -17.02 10.22
N MET A 260 -9.48 -16.88 10.56
CA MET A 260 -10.27 -17.97 11.16
C MET A 260 -10.42 -19.16 10.21
N LYS A 261 -10.74 -18.93 8.93
CA LYS A 261 -10.85 -20.01 7.92
C LYS A 261 -9.53 -20.76 7.72
N GLN A 262 -8.42 -20.04 7.62
CA GLN A 262 -7.09 -20.64 7.40
C GLN A 262 -6.62 -21.46 8.59
N SER A 263 -6.93 -20.99 9.81
CA SER A 263 -6.44 -21.58 11.05
C SER A 263 -7.41 -22.53 11.75
N GLN A 264 -8.65 -22.59 11.27
CA GLN A 264 -9.77 -23.30 11.91
C GLN A 264 -10.09 -22.77 13.32
N ALA A 265 -9.77 -21.50 13.61
CA ALA A 265 -10.15 -20.87 14.87
C ALA A 265 -11.67 -20.79 15.01
N THR A 266 -12.17 -21.10 16.20
CA THR A 266 -13.60 -21.14 16.51
C THR A 266 -14.09 -19.93 17.31
N SER A 267 -13.17 -19.11 17.81
CA SER A 267 -13.48 -17.91 18.59
C SER A 267 -12.39 -16.86 18.45
N VAL A 268 -12.70 -15.63 18.84
CA VAL A 268 -11.77 -14.49 18.86
C VAL A 268 -11.73 -13.93 20.27
N ARG A 269 -10.54 -13.66 20.80
CA ARG A 269 -10.35 -13.08 22.13
C ARG A 269 -11.16 -11.80 22.28
N SER A 270 -11.85 -11.65 23.42
CA SER A 270 -12.65 -10.46 23.75
C SER A 270 -13.80 -10.16 22.80
N HIS A 271 -14.26 -11.16 22.04
CA HIS A 271 -15.41 -11.04 21.16
C HIS A 271 -16.31 -12.27 21.25
N THR A 272 -17.62 -12.08 21.09
CA THR A 272 -18.56 -13.15 20.79
C THR A 272 -18.70 -13.29 19.28
N LEU A 273 -18.73 -14.54 18.81
CA LEU A 273 -19.07 -14.85 17.42
C LEU A 273 -20.56 -15.17 17.36
N ASP A 274 -21.32 -14.24 16.79
CA ASP A 274 -22.76 -14.32 16.70
C ASP A 274 -23.21 -14.60 15.26
N GLN A 275 -24.44 -15.10 15.10
CA GLN A 275 -25.06 -15.32 13.80
C GLN A 275 -26.36 -14.54 13.72
N ASN A 276 -26.53 -13.73 12.68
CA ASN A 276 -27.76 -12.98 12.48
C ASN A 276 -28.89 -13.89 11.93
N LYS A 277 -30.08 -13.33 11.73
CA LYS A 277 -31.26 -14.10 11.28
C LYS A 277 -31.09 -14.63 9.85
N GLU A 278 -30.23 -13.98 9.07
CA GLU A 278 -29.86 -14.31 7.69
C GLU A 278 -28.76 -15.37 7.61
N GLY A 279 -28.19 -15.78 8.75
CA GLY A 279 -27.13 -16.79 8.83
C GLY A 279 -25.71 -16.25 8.67
N GLU A 280 -25.55 -14.93 8.56
CA GLU A 280 -24.25 -14.27 8.46
C GLU A 280 -23.60 -14.18 9.84
N LEU A 281 -22.30 -14.46 9.89
CA LEU A 281 -21.51 -14.40 11.12
C LEU A 281 -20.96 -12.99 11.31
N PHE A 282 -20.95 -12.52 12.55
CA PHE A 282 -20.33 -11.24 12.93
C PHE A 282 -19.70 -11.34 14.30
N LEU A 283 -18.81 -10.40 14.61
CA LEU A 283 -18.18 -10.28 15.92
C LEU A 283 -18.86 -9.18 16.71
N THR A 284 -19.05 -9.40 18.01
CA THR A 284 -19.45 -8.37 18.96
C THR A 284 -18.39 -8.30 20.07
N PRO A 285 -17.84 -7.12 20.42
CA PRO A 285 -16.93 -6.99 21.54
C PRO A 285 -17.55 -7.48 22.87
N ASP A 286 -16.83 -8.34 23.59
CA ASP A 286 -17.22 -8.84 24.91
C ASP A 286 -16.65 -7.92 26.00
N VAL A 287 -17.47 -6.94 26.40
CA VAL A 287 -17.12 -5.96 27.46
C VAL A 287 -16.85 -6.59 28.83
N SER A 288 -17.22 -7.86 29.04
CA SER A 288 -16.95 -8.57 30.29
C SER A 288 -15.55 -9.21 30.34
N SER A 289 -14.88 -9.30 29.19
CA SER A 289 -13.54 -9.86 29.07
C SER A 289 -12.69 -9.00 28.12
N PRO A 290 -12.33 -7.76 28.51
CA PRO A 290 -11.48 -6.91 27.69
C PRO A 290 -10.10 -7.54 27.51
N CYS A 291 -9.37 -7.11 26.50
CA CYS A 291 -7.99 -7.52 26.27
C CYS A 291 -7.19 -6.30 25.90
N TYR A 292 -6.20 -5.96 26.72
CA TYR A 292 -5.33 -4.82 26.51
C TYR A 292 -3.94 -5.29 26.08
N LEU A 293 -3.34 -4.56 25.14
CA LEU A 293 -1.95 -4.70 24.77
C LEU A 293 -1.17 -3.53 25.38
N ILE A 294 -0.31 -3.87 26.34
CA ILE A 294 0.36 -2.92 27.21
C ILE A 294 1.85 -2.91 26.87
N PRO A 295 2.44 -1.76 26.50
CA PRO A 295 3.87 -1.68 26.21
C PRO A 295 4.71 -1.88 27.47
N PRO A 296 6.05 -1.96 27.34
CA PRO A 296 6.96 -2.03 28.48
C PRO A 296 6.75 -0.87 29.47
N THR A 297 7.12 -1.07 30.73
CA THR A 297 6.93 -0.08 31.81
C THR A 297 7.70 1.22 31.62
N GLN A 298 8.77 1.19 30.82
CA GLN A 298 9.64 2.31 30.52
C GLN A 298 9.84 2.48 29.01
N PRO A 299 10.11 3.70 28.53
CA PRO A 299 10.55 3.94 27.15
C PRO A 299 11.75 3.08 26.79
N LEU A 300 11.78 2.58 25.56
CA LEU A 300 12.95 1.88 25.04
C LEU A 300 14.11 2.86 24.85
N ASP A 301 15.32 2.42 25.19
CA ASP A 301 16.53 3.15 24.88
C ASP A 301 16.65 3.31 23.35
N PRO A 302 16.72 4.54 22.80
CA PRO A 302 16.83 4.79 21.36
C PRO A 302 17.94 3.98 20.68
N GLN A 303 19.04 3.70 21.39
CA GLN A 303 20.17 2.92 20.87
C GLN A 303 19.90 1.41 20.79
N SER A 304 18.89 0.93 21.51
CA SER A 304 18.47 -0.48 21.53
C SER A 304 17.35 -0.80 20.54
N ILE A 305 16.81 0.22 19.87
CA ILE A 305 15.65 0.08 19.00
C ILE A 305 16.00 -0.69 17.74
N THR A 306 15.10 -1.60 17.37
CA THR A 306 15.16 -2.38 16.13
C THR A 306 13.95 -2.06 15.26
N ILE A 307 13.95 -2.53 14.01
CA ILE A 307 12.76 -2.42 13.15
C ILE A 307 11.50 -3.08 13.75
N GLN A 308 11.66 -4.00 14.69
CA GLN A 308 10.55 -4.66 15.37
C GLN A 308 9.96 -3.86 16.54
N THR A 309 10.67 -2.83 17.02
CA THR A 309 10.30 -2.07 18.23
C THR A 309 10.25 -0.56 18.01
N ILE A 310 10.69 -0.09 16.84
CA ILE A 310 10.77 1.34 16.52
C ILE A 310 9.38 2.02 16.46
N GLY A 311 8.31 1.24 16.24
CA GLY A 311 6.96 1.75 16.22
C GLY A 311 6.49 2.37 17.55
N HIS A 312 7.09 2.00 18.69
CA HIS A 312 6.80 2.64 19.99
C HIS A 312 7.06 4.16 20.01
N MET A 313 7.90 4.66 19.09
CA MET A 313 8.25 6.07 18.97
C MET A 313 7.35 6.84 18.00
N CYS A 314 6.29 6.22 17.47
CA CYS A 314 5.34 6.92 16.61
C CYS A 314 4.36 7.73 17.45
N ASN A 315 4.31 9.04 17.19
CA ASN A 315 3.36 9.94 17.81
C ASN A 315 2.08 10.05 16.99
N ASP A 316 0.99 10.45 17.66
CA ASP A 316 -0.20 10.90 16.94
C ASP A 316 -0.03 12.36 16.53
N LEU A 317 0.19 12.62 15.25
CA LEU A 317 0.41 13.97 14.75
C LEU A 317 -0.90 14.79 14.70
N ALA A 318 -2.05 14.14 14.86
CA ALA A 318 -3.35 14.79 15.01
C ALA A 318 -3.79 14.93 16.48
N GLY A 319 -3.20 14.13 17.38
CA GLY A 319 -3.56 14.07 18.81
C GLY A 319 -3.11 15.26 19.67
N GLY A 320 -2.24 16.13 19.15
CA GLY A 320 -1.71 17.29 19.88
C GLY A 320 -2.66 18.49 20.02
N MET A 321 -3.89 18.39 19.52
CA MET A 321 -4.86 19.50 19.51
C MET A 321 -6.22 19.05 20.05
N VAL A 322 -6.92 19.96 20.74
CA VAL A 322 -8.32 19.74 21.14
C VAL A 322 -9.20 19.93 19.91
N LEU A 323 -9.54 18.83 19.25
CA LEU A 323 -10.31 18.80 18.00
C LEU A 323 -11.67 18.13 18.19
N SER A 324 -12.66 18.56 17.40
CA SER A 324 -13.85 17.73 17.14
C SER A 324 -13.46 16.40 16.50
N LYS A 325 -14.41 15.45 16.42
CA LYS A 325 -14.13 14.14 15.82
C LYS A 325 -13.78 14.28 14.35
N GLU A 326 -14.55 15.08 13.65
CA GLU A 326 -14.40 15.34 12.23
C GLU A 326 -13.08 16.05 11.92
N GLU A 327 -12.69 17.02 12.75
CA GLU A 327 -11.40 17.71 12.62
C GLU A 327 -10.22 16.77 12.93
N TYR A 328 -10.34 15.93 13.95
CA TYR A 328 -9.32 14.92 14.25
C TYR A 328 -9.20 13.92 13.11
N ASP A 329 -10.31 13.36 12.62
CA ASP A 329 -10.29 12.38 11.54
C ASP A 329 -9.65 12.98 10.28
N ALA A 330 -9.98 14.23 9.93
CA ALA A 330 -9.34 14.93 8.82
C ALA A 330 -7.83 15.18 9.03
N ALA A 331 -7.44 15.61 10.24
CA ALA A 331 -6.03 15.83 10.57
C ALA A 331 -5.23 14.50 10.62
N SER A 332 -5.85 13.45 11.15
CA SER A 332 -5.29 12.10 11.23
C SER A 332 -5.12 11.51 9.85
N ASP A 333 -6.15 11.58 9.01
CA ASP A 333 -6.09 11.14 7.62
C ASP A 333 -5.06 11.92 6.81
N ALA A 334 -4.79 13.19 7.14
CA ALA A 334 -3.73 13.97 6.50
C ALA A 334 -2.33 13.55 6.98
N ASN A 335 -2.11 13.53 8.31
CA ASN A 335 -0.77 13.53 8.90
C ASN A 335 -0.31 12.14 9.38
N ASN A 336 -1.23 11.27 9.81
CA ASN A 336 -0.89 9.94 10.30
C ASN A 336 -0.86 8.95 9.14
N LEU A 337 0.31 8.36 8.90
CA LEU A 337 0.51 7.35 7.88
C LEU A 337 0.32 5.93 8.38
N LEU A 338 0.53 5.73 9.68
CA LEU A 338 0.61 4.42 10.29
C LEU A 338 -0.69 4.11 11.02
N VAL A 339 -1.10 2.85 10.95
CA VAL A 339 -2.14 2.26 11.79
C VAL A 339 -1.58 1.05 12.48
N LEU A 340 -1.96 0.88 13.74
CA LEU A 340 -1.58 -0.27 14.55
C LEU A 340 -2.49 -1.44 14.22
N VAL A 341 -1.92 -2.52 13.74
CA VAL A 341 -2.63 -3.76 13.41
C VAL A 341 -2.23 -4.83 14.42
N PRO A 342 -3.17 -5.43 15.15
CA PRO A 342 -2.86 -6.52 16.05
C PRO A 342 -2.37 -7.73 15.27
N ARG A 343 -1.23 -8.27 15.67
CA ARG A 343 -0.76 -9.57 15.20
C ARG A 343 -1.42 -10.66 16.02
N VAL A 344 -2.13 -11.55 15.36
CA VAL A 344 -2.90 -12.62 16.01
C VAL A 344 -2.26 -13.99 15.80
N VAL A 345 -2.51 -14.88 16.75
CA VAL A 345 -2.11 -16.30 16.73
C VAL A 345 -3.29 -17.15 17.20
N VAL A 346 -3.27 -18.44 16.86
CA VAL A 346 -4.26 -19.40 17.37
C VAL A 346 -3.69 -20.16 18.55
N ARG A 347 -4.40 -20.13 19.68
CA ARG A 347 -4.08 -20.91 20.86
C ARG A 347 -4.53 -22.36 20.72
N GLU A 348 -4.02 -23.22 21.60
CA GLU A 348 -4.36 -24.65 21.61
C GLU A 348 -5.87 -24.92 21.79
N ASN A 349 -6.60 -23.98 22.40
CA ASN A 349 -8.04 -24.05 22.57
C ASN A 349 -8.85 -23.59 21.32
N GLY A 350 -8.19 -23.30 20.20
CA GLY A 350 -8.83 -22.82 18.97
C GLY A 350 -9.23 -21.35 18.97
N MET A 351 -8.75 -20.56 19.93
CA MET A 351 -9.02 -19.12 20.01
C MET A 351 -7.98 -18.32 19.22
N LEU A 352 -8.46 -17.39 18.38
CA LEU A 352 -7.64 -16.37 17.74
C LEU A 352 -7.43 -15.21 18.72
N GLU A 353 -6.19 -14.90 19.07
CA GLU A 353 -5.89 -13.83 20.03
C GLU A 353 -4.60 -13.07 19.70
N PRO A 354 -4.41 -11.88 20.26
CA PRO A 354 -3.17 -11.12 20.07
C PRO A 354 -1.94 -11.88 20.57
N SER A 355 -0.87 -11.80 19.78
CA SER A 355 0.44 -12.38 20.09
C SER A 355 1.29 -11.53 21.03
N GLY A 356 0.85 -10.32 21.37
CA GLY A 356 1.67 -9.32 22.05
C GLY A 356 2.70 -8.63 21.14
N MET A 357 2.66 -8.81 19.82
CA MET A 357 3.63 -8.21 18.89
C MET A 357 2.92 -7.48 17.74
N PRO A 358 2.19 -6.38 18.01
CA PRO A 358 1.45 -5.66 16.99
C PRO A 358 2.39 -5.00 15.96
N ILE A 359 1.86 -4.73 14.77
CA ILE A 359 2.61 -4.25 13.61
C ILE A 359 2.02 -2.92 13.15
N LEU A 360 2.87 -1.96 12.83
CA LEU A 360 2.47 -0.73 12.16
C LEU A 360 2.40 -1.00 10.66
N THR A 361 1.25 -0.73 10.07
CA THR A 361 1.03 -0.82 8.62
C THR A 361 0.65 0.54 8.06
N LEU A 362 0.79 0.72 6.75
CA LEU A 362 0.36 1.95 6.10
C LEU A 362 -1.16 2.06 6.00
N ALA A 363 -1.70 3.18 6.46
CA ALA A 363 -3.10 3.54 6.35
C ALA A 363 -3.51 3.90 4.91
N LYS A 364 -2.56 4.33 4.08
CA LYS A 364 -2.79 4.79 2.71
C LYS A 364 -1.55 4.59 1.84
N THR A 365 -1.77 4.47 0.54
CA THR A 365 -0.69 4.39 -0.45
C THR A 365 -0.05 5.77 -0.65
N ILE A 366 1.27 5.84 -0.57
CA ILE A 366 2.05 7.08 -0.68
C ILE A 366 3.32 6.89 -1.52
N VAL A 367 3.84 8.00 -2.03
CA VAL A 367 5.16 8.08 -2.65
C VAL A 367 6.11 8.89 -1.78
N VAL A 368 7.23 8.29 -1.36
CA VAL A 368 8.31 8.97 -0.62
C VAL A 368 9.40 9.38 -1.62
N ALA A 369 9.56 10.68 -1.85
CA ALA A 369 10.51 11.21 -2.83
C ALA A 369 11.68 11.99 -2.20
N ASN A 370 11.54 12.42 -0.94
CA ASN A 370 12.51 13.24 -0.21
C ASN A 370 13.79 12.47 0.11
N THR A 371 14.94 13.01 -0.29
CA THR A 371 16.27 12.51 0.12
C THR A 371 16.93 13.37 1.18
N ASP A 372 16.65 14.67 1.17
CA ASP A 372 17.47 15.67 1.87
C ASP A 372 16.95 15.98 3.28
N TYR A 373 15.69 15.66 3.55
CA TYR A 373 15.04 15.92 4.85
C TYR A 373 14.16 14.73 5.21
N ALA A 374 14.17 14.31 6.47
CA ALA A 374 13.28 13.29 6.98
C ALA A 374 11.91 13.88 7.34
N MET A 375 10.84 13.14 7.09
CA MET A 375 9.46 13.54 7.39
C MET A 375 8.89 12.67 8.50
N GLU A 376 8.35 13.28 9.56
CA GLU A 376 7.76 12.57 10.69
C GLU A 376 6.50 11.81 10.26
N VAL A 377 6.44 10.52 10.54
CA VAL A 377 5.29 9.66 10.27
C VAL A 377 4.44 9.49 11.53
N GLY A 378 3.16 9.84 11.43
CA GLY A 378 2.22 9.72 12.54
C GLY A 378 1.52 8.38 12.61
N LEU A 379 1.09 8.00 13.82
CA LEU A 379 0.28 6.82 14.12
C LEU A 379 -1.14 7.22 14.50
N ARG A 380 -2.13 6.66 13.80
CA ARG A 380 -3.56 6.81 14.11
C ARG A 380 -3.93 5.88 15.26
N TYR A 381 -4.13 6.46 16.45
CA TYR A 381 -4.70 5.75 17.60
C TYR A 381 -6.25 5.84 17.63
N GLY A 382 -6.83 6.81 16.90
CA GLY A 382 -8.27 7.05 16.85
C GLY A 382 -8.73 8.11 17.84
N HIS A 383 -9.82 8.80 17.53
CA HIS A 383 -10.26 9.98 18.27
C HIS A 383 -10.62 9.71 19.74
N ALA A 384 -11.19 8.53 20.02
CA ALA A 384 -11.58 8.13 21.37
C ALA A 384 -10.37 7.90 22.29
N TYR A 385 -9.21 7.55 21.72
CA TYR A 385 -7.98 7.26 22.46
C TYR A 385 -7.58 8.42 23.37
N TRP A 386 -7.49 9.63 22.80
CA TRP A 386 -7.06 10.85 23.50
C TRP A 386 -8.15 11.50 24.34
N ARG A 387 -9.43 11.14 24.13
CA ARG A 387 -10.55 11.65 24.94
C ARG A 387 -10.69 10.93 26.27
N ASN A 388 -10.13 9.73 26.39
CA ASN A 388 -10.11 8.97 27.64
C ASN A 388 -9.00 9.45 28.61
N GLU A 389 -8.19 10.46 28.22
CA GLU A 389 -7.20 11.11 29.09
C GLU A 389 -7.78 12.27 29.94
N VAL A 390 -9.09 12.29 30.20
CA VAL A 390 -9.73 13.33 31.03
C VAL A 390 -10.50 12.74 32.20
#